data_AF-A0AAD9U7G3-F1
#
_entry.id   AF-A0AAD9U7G3-F1
#
_cell.length_a   1.000
_cell.length_b   1.000
_cell.length_c   1.000
_cell.angle_alpha   90.00
_cell.angle_beta   90.00
_cell.angle_gamma   90.00
#
_symmetry.space_group_name_H-M   'P 1'
#
loop_
_entity.id
_entity.type
_entity.pdbx_description
1 polymer ?
#
loop_
_entity_poly.entity_id
_entity_poly.type
_entity_poly.pdbx_seq_one_letter_code
_entity_poly.pdbx_strand_id
1 'polypeptide(L)'
;MEEQAVIIVGSGPSGLATAACLHRHSIPYTILEREDCFASLWKKYSYDRLHLHLVKHFCELPHMSFPPSYPRYVSKNQFIQYLDDYVSRFDVKPLYGRSVESAVYDEASKRWTVKAKNVTGTSGDQSEKEAYFGRFLVVASGESCDPFTPDIDGLSSSTAEVFHSTRYKNGKPYSGKHVLVVGCGNSGMEIALDLANHCAKTSIVIRSPMSVYSREMLYLGTKVLVKYFSLETVDWVMVLLSKLYYGDLSKYGITRSKEGPFSTKIKHGKYPVLDLGTCKKIKSGEIQGDEYLLNEDGFSKQSPPNNWKGKKGLYCAGLSGRGFYGAGTDAQNISNEIKSLLSL
;
A
#
# COMPACT_ATOMS: atom_id res chain seq x y z
N MET A 1 9.12 -26.45 24.80
CA MET A 1 8.59 -25.11 25.15
C MET A 1 7.29 -25.27 25.91
N GLU A 2 6.99 -24.31 26.79
CA GLU A 2 5.83 -24.31 27.68
C GLU A 2 4.52 -24.14 26.90
N GLU A 3 3.48 -24.88 27.31
CA GLU A 3 2.16 -24.86 26.67
C GLU A 3 1.45 -23.52 26.92
N GLN A 4 0.92 -22.91 25.86
CA GLN A 4 0.23 -21.62 25.95
C GLN A 4 -1.27 -21.78 25.65
N ALA A 5 -2.14 -21.01 26.28
CA ALA A 5 -3.56 -21.10 25.93
C ALA A 5 -3.84 -20.53 24.52
N VAL A 6 -3.19 -19.42 24.16
CA VAL A 6 -3.36 -18.75 22.87
C VAL A 6 -2.01 -18.46 22.22
N ILE A 7 -1.88 -18.78 20.93
CA ILE A 7 -0.75 -18.35 20.08
C ILE A 7 -1.23 -17.24 19.15
N ILE A 8 -0.57 -16.09 19.18
CA ILE A 8 -0.81 -14.95 18.28
C ILE A 8 0.32 -14.90 17.26
N VAL A 9 -0.02 -14.84 15.97
CA VAL A 9 0.97 -14.71 14.88
C VAL A 9 0.95 -13.29 14.36
N GLY A 10 2.01 -12.52 14.65
CA GLY A 10 2.17 -11.12 14.27
C GLY A 10 1.91 -10.15 15.43
N SER A 11 2.78 -9.15 15.56
CA SER A 11 2.72 -8.08 16.57
C SER A 11 2.49 -6.70 15.95
N GLY A 12 1.73 -6.66 14.85
CA GLY A 12 1.13 -5.42 14.34
C GLY A 12 -0.02 -4.92 15.24
N PRO A 13 -0.68 -3.81 14.90
CA PRO A 13 -1.77 -3.26 15.70
C PRO A 13 -2.85 -4.27 16.10
N SER A 14 -3.22 -5.18 15.19
CA SER A 14 -4.18 -6.26 15.48
C SER A 14 -3.69 -7.23 16.55
N GLY A 15 -2.44 -7.70 16.46
CA GLY A 15 -1.86 -8.65 17.41
C GLY A 15 -1.67 -8.03 18.79
N LEU A 16 -1.20 -6.77 18.84
CA LEU A 16 -1.07 -6.01 20.08
C LEU A 16 -2.42 -5.78 20.76
N ALA A 17 -3.46 -5.41 19.99
CA ALA A 17 -4.81 -5.24 20.51
C ALA A 17 -5.37 -6.55 21.08
N THR A 18 -5.19 -7.68 20.37
CA THR A 18 -5.59 -8.99 20.90
C THR A 18 -4.87 -9.32 22.20
N ALA A 19 -3.55 -9.12 22.25
CA ALA A 19 -2.76 -9.38 23.44
C ALA A 19 -3.23 -8.57 24.66
N ALA A 20 -3.52 -7.29 24.48
CA ALA A 20 -4.04 -6.43 25.54
C ALA A 20 -5.44 -6.89 26.03
N CYS A 21 -6.33 -7.29 25.12
CA CYS A 21 -7.62 -7.86 25.49
C CYS A 21 -7.46 -9.17 26.29
N LEU A 22 -6.60 -10.09 25.85
CA LEU A 22 -6.32 -11.35 26.57
C LEU A 22 -5.69 -11.09 27.94
N HIS A 23 -4.77 -10.13 28.03
CA HIS A 23 -4.14 -9.70 29.28
C HIS A 23 -5.19 -9.24 30.30
N ARG A 24 -6.18 -8.43 29.89
CA ARG A 24 -7.27 -8.00 30.78
C ARG A 24 -8.14 -9.15 31.29
N HIS A 25 -8.23 -10.24 30.54
CA HIS A 25 -8.96 -11.44 30.95
C HIS A 25 -8.09 -12.46 31.68
N SER A 26 -6.82 -12.15 31.96
CA SER A 26 -5.85 -13.08 32.57
C SER A 26 -5.70 -14.39 31.78
N ILE A 27 -5.85 -14.33 30.45
CA ILE A 27 -5.67 -15.49 29.56
C ILE A 27 -4.21 -15.51 29.12
N PRO A 28 -3.45 -16.60 29.37
CA PRO A 28 -2.04 -16.69 28.97
C PRO A 28 -1.92 -16.80 27.45
N TYR A 29 -0.94 -16.08 26.89
CA TYR A 29 -0.70 -16.05 25.45
C TYR A 29 0.78 -15.93 25.14
N THR A 30 1.15 -16.32 23.92
CA THR A 30 2.43 -15.97 23.31
C THR A 30 2.21 -15.28 21.97
N ILE A 31 3.11 -14.38 21.59
CA ILE A 31 3.08 -13.68 20.30
C ILE A 31 4.36 -14.01 19.54
N LEU A 32 4.22 -14.51 18.33
CA LEU A 32 5.33 -14.79 17.41
C LEU A 32 5.41 -13.67 16.39
N GLU A 33 6.53 -12.95 16.35
CA GLU A 33 6.79 -11.86 15.41
C GLU A 33 7.99 -12.20 14.53
N ARG A 34 7.83 -12.07 13.21
CA ARG A 34 8.87 -12.36 12.22
C ARG A 34 10.03 -11.38 12.33
N GLU A 35 9.72 -10.12 12.62
CA GLU A 35 10.68 -9.02 12.70
C GLU A 35 11.34 -8.91 14.08
N ASP A 36 12.34 -8.03 14.18
CA ASP A 36 13.04 -7.68 15.44
C ASP A 36 12.28 -6.67 16.31
N CYS A 37 11.11 -6.21 15.84
CA CYS A 37 10.30 -5.21 16.51
C CYS A 37 8.82 -5.38 16.17
N PHE A 38 7.96 -4.89 17.07
CA PHE A 38 6.53 -4.83 16.82
C PHE A 38 6.16 -3.72 15.84
N ALA A 39 5.00 -3.87 15.19
CA ALA A 39 4.49 -2.93 14.20
C ALA A 39 5.56 -2.51 13.15
N SER A 40 6.35 -3.48 12.69
CA SER A 40 7.46 -3.30 11.74
C SER A 40 7.06 -2.55 10.46
N LEU A 41 5.83 -2.73 9.96
CA LEU A 41 5.29 -1.95 8.84
C LEU A 41 5.37 -0.44 9.09
N TRP A 42 5.07 -0.01 10.31
CA TRP A 42 5.15 1.39 10.74
C TRP A 42 6.59 1.79 11.05
N LYS A 43 7.32 1.00 11.83
CA LYS A 43 8.67 1.36 12.27
C LYS A 43 9.71 1.32 11.15
N LYS A 44 9.67 0.29 10.29
CA LYS A 44 10.68 0.00 9.27
C LYS A 44 10.27 0.28 7.84
N TYR A 45 9.02 0.06 7.46
CA TYR A 45 8.64 0.01 6.04
C TYR A 45 7.76 1.17 5.56
N SER A 46 7.42 2.11 6.43
CA SER A 46 6.64 3.30 6.09
C SER A 46 7.51 4.53 5.82
N TYR A 47 6.99 5.45 5.02
CA TYR A 47 7.60 6.73 4.67
C TYR A 47 7.27 7.84 5.68
N ASP A 48 8.11 8.88 5.73
CA ASP A 48 8.15 9.82 6.84
C ASP A 48 6.91 10.71 6.94
N ARG A 49 6.34 11.10 5.79
CA ARG A 49 5.15 11.96 5.73
C ARG A 49 3.84 11.23 6.05
N LEU A 50 3.85 9.92 6.26
CA LEU A 50 2.64 9.13 6.43
C LEU A 50 1.81 9.63 7.62
N HIS A 51 0.52 9.74 7.41
CA HIS A 51 -0.48 9.97 8.46
C HIS A 51 -1.57 8.91 8.33
N LEU A 52 -2.26 8.62 9.44
CA LEU A 52 -3.47 7.81 9.39
C LEU A 52 -4.48 8.44 8.41
N HIS A 53 -5.05 7.61 7.54
CA HIS A 53 -6.06 8.04 6.57
C HIS A 53 -7.43 8.28 7.19
N LEU A 54 -7.72 7.58 8.29
CA LEU A 54 -8.93 7.76 9.08
C LEU A 54 -8.70 8.69 10.26
N VAL A 55 -9.78 9.25 10.77
CA VAL A 55 -9.73 10.10 11.96
C VAL A 55 -9.36 9.29 13.19
N LYS A 56 -8.62 9.90 14.14
CA LYS A 56 -8.01 9.21 15.27
C LYS A 56 -8.94 8.25 16.03
N HIS A 57 -10.21 8.64 16.24
CA HIS A 57 -11.18 7.81 16.96
C HIS A 57 -11.52 6.46 16.30
N PHE A 58 -11.33 6.33 14.98
CA PHE A 58 -11.50 5.03 14.30
C PHE A 58 -10.27 4.13 14.38
N CYS A 59 -9.14 4.67 14.86
CA CYS A 59 -7.85 3.98 14.88
C CYS A 59 -7.36 3.71 16.31
N GLU A 60 -8.18 4.00 17.33
CA GLU A 60 -7.87 3.69 18.73
C GLU A 60 -7.86 2.17 18.92
N LEU A 61 -6.86 1.66 19.66
CA LEU A 61 -6.84 0.25 20.04
C LEU A 61 -7.67 0.07 21.31
N PRO A 62 -8.23 -1.14 21.54
CA PRO A 62 -9.03 -1.41 22.72
C PRO A 62 -8.33 -0.98 24.01
N HIS A 63 -9.10 -0.37 24.91
CA HIS A 63 -8.66 0.02 26.26
C HIS A 63 -7.64 1.17 26.33
N MET A 64 -7.31 1.82 25.21
CA MET A 64 -6.46 3.01 25.21
C MET A 64 -6.85 3.96 24.07
N SER A 65 -7.40 5.12 24.42
CA SER A 65 -7.64 6.19 23.45
C SER A 65 -6.35 6.93 23.10
N PHE A 66 -6.33 7.59 21.94
CA PHE A 66 -5.25 8.53 21.63
C PHE A 66 -5.24 9.71 22.62
N PRO A 67 -4.07 10.30 22.89
CA PRO A 67 -3.98 11.54 23.65
C PRO A 67 -4.89 12.65 23.06
N PRO A 68 -5.56 13.46 23.89
CA PRO A 68 -6.39 14.57 23.40
C PRO A 68 -5.60 15.55 22.54
N SER A 69 -4.32 15.75 22.84
CA SER A 69 -3.38 16.62 22.11
C SER A 69 -3.07 16.15 20.68
N TYR A 70 -3.32 14.88 20.35
CA TYR A 70 -3.05 14.37 19.01
C TYR A 70 -4.02 14.98 17.98
N PRO A 71 -3.54 15.29 16.76
CA PRO A 71 -4.36 15.87 15.70
C PRO A 71 -5.44 14.90 15.24
N ARG A 72 -6.42 15.41 14.48
CA ARG A 72 -7.51 14.61 13.90
C ARG A 72 -6.99 13.44 13.05
N TYR A 73 -5.90 13.64 12.32
CA TYR A 73 -5.19 12.62 11.55
C TYR A 73 -3.79 12.46 12.12
N VAL A 74 -3.55 11.35 12.81
CA VAL A 74 -2.31 11.10 13.56
C VAL A 74 -1.14 10.86 12.60
N SER A 75 0.01 11.46 12.86
CA SER A 75 1.23 11.21 12.07
C SER A 75 1.81 9.83 12.37
N LYS A 76 2.63 9.30 11.45
CA LYS A 76 3.39 8.05 11.64
C LYS A 76 4.11 8.01 13.00
N ASN A 77 4.89 9.05 13.33
CA ASN A 77 5.69 9.07 14.54
C ASN A 77 4.83 9.09 15.80
N GLN A 78 3.73 9.85 15.79
CA GLN A 78 2.77 9.86 16.90
C GLN A 78 2.06 8.51 17.06
N PHE A 79 1.73 7.84 15.94
CA PHE A 79 1.14 6.50 15.98
C PHE A 79 2.12 5.45 16.51
N ILE A 80 3.39 5.52 16.11
CA ILE A 80 4.45 4.67 16.66
C ILE A 80 4.58 4.89 18.17
N GLN A 81 4.67 6.14 18.63
CA GLN A 81 4.71 6.45 20.06
C GLN A 81 3.49 5.90 20.80
N TYR A 82 2.30 6.05 20.22
CA TYR A 82 1.08 5.48 20.79
C TYR A 82 1.16 3.95 20.91
N LEU A 83 1.76 3.24 19.94
CA LEU A 83 1.97 1.80 20.03
C LEU A 83 3.05 1.44 21.07
N ASP A 84 4.10 2.25 21.21
CA ASP A 84 5.12 2.08 22.25
C ASP A 84 4.51 2.21 23.66
N ASP A 85 3.67 3.23 23.86
CA ASP A 85 2.91 3.42 25.09
C ASP A 85 1.93 2.25 25.33
N TYR A 86 1.30 1.73 24.28
CA TYR A 86 0.36 0.61 24.35
C TYR A 86 1.05 -0.68 24.80
N VAL A 87 2.18 -1.02 24.18
CA VAL A 87 2.99 -2.19 24.55
C VAL A 87 3.46 -2.08 26.00
N SER A 88 3.94 -0.90 26.41
CA SER A 88 4.40 -0.65 27.77
C SER A 88 3.27 -0.76 28.80
N ARG A 89 2.08 -0.23 28.49
CA ARG A 89 0.91 -0.23 29.38
C ARG A 89 0.38 -1.64 29.67
N PHE A 90 0.41 -2.53 28.67
CA PHE A 90 -0.12 -3.89 28.78
C PHE A 90 0.98 -4.96 28.95
N ASP A 91 2.23 -4.55 29.19
CA ASP A 91 3.42 -5.41 29.34
C ASP A 91 3.51 -6.51 28.25
N VAL A 92 3.24 -6.13 26.99
CA VAL A 92 3.21 -7.07 25.87
C VAL A 92 4.63 -7.43 25.46
N LYS A 93 4.96 -8.72 25.44
CA LYS A 93 6.31 -9.23 25.12
C LYS A 93 6.30 -10.18 23.93
N PRO A 94 6.38 -9.68 22.69
CA PRO A 94 6.49 -10.54 21.53
C PRO A 94 7.82 -11.29 21.47
N LEU A 95 7.76 -12.54 21.02
CA LEU A 95 8.94 -13.32 20.65
C LEU A 95 9.36 -12.92 19.23
N TYR A 96 10.35 -12.03 19.16
CA TYR A 96 10.89 -11.51 17.90
C TYR A 96 11.71 -12.55 17.13
N GLY A 97 11.83 -12.36 15.82
CA GLY A 97 12.60 -13.25 14.95
C GLY A 97 11.97 -14.62 14.76
N ARG A 98 10.68 -14.81 15.04
CA ARG A 98 9.96 -16.08 14.86
C ARG A 98 9.06 -15.97 13.64
N SER A 99 9.57 -16.42 12.49
CA SER A 99 8.80 -16.49 11.26
C SER A 99 7.95 -17.76 11.26
N VAL A 100 6.65 -17.65 11.48
CA VAL A 100 5.73 -18.79 11.41
C VAL A 100 5.66 -19.31 9.97
N GLU A 101 5.95 -20.60 9.78
CA GLU A 101 5.95 -21.28 8.48
C GLU A 101 4.71 -22.15 8.27
N SER A 102 4.16 -22.72 9.34
CA SER A 102 2.94 -23.53 9.27
C SER A 102 2.21 -23.59 10.61
N ALA A 103 0.90 -23.81 10.55
CA ALA A 103 0.05 -24.10 11.70
C ALA A 103 -0.92 -25.22 11.34
N VAL A 104 -0.99 -26.26 12.17
CA VAL A 104 -1.85 -27.43 11.95
C VAL A 104 -2.65 -27.69 13.21
N TYR A 105 -3.97 -27.87 13.06
CA TYR A 105 -4.84 -28.26 14.15
C TYR A 105 -4.88 -29.79 14.25
N ASP A 106 -4.69 -30.31 15.46
CA ASP A 106 -4.83 -31.72 15.77
C ASP A 106 -6.15 -31.95 16.52
N GLU A 107 -7.06 -32.71 15.89
CA GLU A 107 -8.38 -33.05 16.45
C GLU A 107 -8.29 -33.93 17.69
N ALA A 108 -7.28 -34.82 17.78
CA ALA A 108 -7.14 -35.74 18.90
C ALA A 108 -6.75 -34.99 20.18
N SER A 109 -5.77 -34.08 20.07
CA SER A 109 -5.32 -33.26 21.20
C SER A 109 -6.07 -31.95 21.37
N LYS A 110 -6.97 -31.59 20.43
CA LYS A 110 -7.72 -30.33 20.34
C LYS A 110 -6.83 -29.09 20.44
N ARG A 111 -5.70 -29.12 19.73
CA ARG A 111 -4.63 -28.12 19.84
C ARG A 111 -4.04 -27.77 18.49
N TRP A 112 -3.56 -26.54 18.39
CA TRP A 112 -2.73 -26.06 17.30
C TRP A 112 -1.27 -26.38 17.56
N THR A 113 -0.59 -26.93 16.56
CA THR A 113 0.87 -26.99 16.47
C THR A 113 1.34 -25.95 15.47
N VAL A 114 2.07 -24.94 15.95
CA VAL A 114 2.60 -23.84 15.14
C VAL A 114 4.10 -23.99 15.02
N LYS A 115 4.61 -24.11 13.80
CA LYS A 115 6.05 -24.20 13.52
C LYS A 115 6.58 -22.84 13.09
N ALA A 116 7.61 -22.36 13.77
CA ALA A 116 8.28 -21.12 13.46
C ALA A 116 9.77 -21.34 13.24
N LYS A 117 10.33 -20.61 12.29
CA LYS A 117 11.76 -20.54 12.04
C LYS A 117 12.35 -19.36 12.82
N ASN A 118 13.38 -19.60 13.61
CA ASN A 118 14.14 -18.53 14.22
C ASN A 118 15.04 -17.88 13.14
N VAL A 119 14.79 -16.60 12.83
CA VAL A 119 15.51 -15.80 11.83
C VAL A 119 16.52 -14.82 12.44
N THR A 120 16.66 -14.81 13.77
CA THR A 120 17.64 -13.96 14.49
C THR A 120 19.02 -14.58 14.64
N GLY A 121 19.21 -15.83 14.21
CA GLY A 121 20.51 -16.49 14.19
C GLY A 121 21.43 -15.88 13.12
N THR A 122 22.64 -15.49 13.52
CA THR A 122 23.73 -15.13 12.60
C THR A 122 24.01 -16.26 11.62
N SER A 123 24.16 -15.90 10.34
CA SER A 123 24.45 -16.77 9.21
C SER A 123 25.50 -17.85 9.55
N GLY A 124 25.06 -19.08 9.78
CA GLY A 124 25.95 -20.21 10.05
C GLY A 124 25.32 -21.30 10.90
N ASP A 125 24.42 -20.95 11.82
CA ASP A 125 23.70 -21.96 12.61
C ASP A 125 22.40 -22.35 11.91
N GLN A 126 22.11 -23.65 11.88
CA GLN A 126 20.86 -24.15 11.32
C GLN A 126 19.72 -23.43 12.03
N SER A 127 18.95 -22.61 11.30
CA SER A 127 17.80 -21.90 11.82
C SER A 127 16.88 -22.89 12.55
N GLU A 128 16.93 -22.88 13.88
CA GLU A 128 16.22 -23.87 14.67
C GLU A 128 14.72 -23.71 14.41
N LYS A 129 14.09 -24.84 14.07
CA LYS A 129 12.64 -24.91 13.91
C LYS A 129 12.03 -25.10 15.30
N GLU A 130 11.41 -24.04 15.77
CA GLU A 130 10.72 -23.98 17.05
C GLU A 130 9.26 -24.43 16.85
N ALA A 131 8.74 -25.27 17.75
CA ALA A 131 7.34 -25.70 17.74
C ALA A 131 6.60 -25.18 18.98
N TYR A 132 5.48 -24.52 18.74
CA TYR A 132 4.61 -23.91 19.74
C TYR A 132 3.27 -24.64 19.76
N PHE A 133 2.74 -24.86 20.95
CA PHE A 133 1.49 -25.60 21.16
C PHE A 133 0.49 -24.72 21.90
N GLY A 134 -0.74 -24.67 21.42
CA GLY A 134 -1.80 -23.96 22.12
C GLY A 134 -3.21 -24.32 21.68
N ARG A 135 -4.18 -24.01 22.52
CA ARG A 135 -5.60 -24.36 22.27
C ARG A 135 -6.22 -23.47 21.20
N PHE A 136 -5.79 -22.22 21.13
CA PHE A 136 -6.31 -21.24 20.17
C PHE A 136 -5.18 -20.60 19.38
N LEU A 137 -5.45 -20.31 18.11
CA LEU A 137 -4.56 -19.60 17.21
C LEU A 137 -5.23 -18.31 16.74
N VAL A 138 -4.52 -17.20 16.84
CA VAL A 138 -4.92 -15.90 16.31
C VAL A 138 -3.96 -15.51 15.20
N VAL A 139 -4.49 -15.36 13.98
CA VAL A 139 -3.72 -14.87 12.82
C VAL A 139 -3.82 -13.35 12.75
N ALA A 140 -2.73 -12.66 13.10
CA ALA A 140 -2.61 -11.21 13.10
C ALA A 140 -1.43 -10.74 12.21
N SER A 141 -1.10 -11.53 11.18
CA SER A 141 0.03 -11.30 10.29
C SER A 141 -0.13 -10.10 9.36
N GLY A 142 -1.36 -9.63 9.13
CA GLY A 142 -1.67 -8.50 8.26
C GLY A 142 -1.82 -8.87 6.77
N GLU A 143 -2.57 -8.05 6.02
CA GLU A 143 -2.87 -8.27 4.59
C GLU A 143 -1.80 -7.68 3.64
N SER A 144 -1.03 -6.69 4.09
CA SER A 144 -0.15 -5.87 3.23
C SER A 144 1.33 -5.95 3.62
N CYS A 145 1.75 -7.08 4.17
CA CYS A 145 3.06 -7.21 4.81
C CYS A 145 4.18 -7.64 3.87
N ASP A 146 3.87 -8.35 2.79
CA ASP A 146 4.86 -8.80 1.83
C ASP A 146 4.82 -7.91 0.57
N PRO A 147 5.96 -7.31 0.17
CA PRO A 147 6.01 -6.46 -1.00
C PRO A 147 5.81 -7.29 -2.27
N PHE A 148 4.92 -6.82 -3.14
CA PHE A 148 4.71 -7.42 -4.46
C PHE A 148 5.31 -6.49 -5.51
N THR A 149 6.35 -6.97 -6.20
CA THR A 149 6.90 -6.31 -7.38
C THR A 149 6.61 -7.22 -8.57
N PRO A 150 5.77 -6.80 -9.54
CA PRO A 150 5.50 -7.61 -10.72
C PRO A 150 6.77 -7.73 -11.57
N ASP A 151 6.92 -8.86 -12.26
CA ASP A 151 7.92 -8.99 -13.30
C ASP A 151 7.57 -8.04 -14.45
N ILE A 152 8.53 -7.18 -14.79
CA ILE A 152 8.41 -6.20 -15.88
C ILE A 152 9.53 -6.50 -16.85
N ASP A 153 9.17 -6.76 -18.11
CA ASP A 153 10.12 -7.04 -19.17
C ASP A 153 11.12 -5.89 -19.32
N GLY A 154 12.41 -6.23 -19.33
CA GLY A 154 13.51 -5.26 -19.44
C GLY A 154 13.85 -4.50 -18.14
N LEU A 155 13.16 -4.77 -17.02
CA LEU A 155 13.48 -4.11 -15.75
C LEU A 155 14.83 -4.54 -15.18
N SER A 156 15.19 -5.83 -15.33
CA SER A 156 16.44 -6.40 -14.83
C SER A 156 17.69 -5.90 -15.58
N SER A 157 17.53 -5.46 -16.83
CA SER A 157 18.59 -4.86 -17.64
C SER A 157 18.65 -3.33 -17.53
N SER A 158 17.74 -2.72 -16.77
CA SER A 158 17.70 -1.28 -16.56
C SER A 158 18.84 -0.82 -15.65
N THR A 159 19.43 0.34 -15.98
CA THR A 159 20.39 1.03 -15.12
C THR A 159 19.71 1.92 -14.07
N ALA A 160 18.38 2.01 -14.10
CA ALA A 160 17.61 2.82 -13.15
C ALA A 160 17.55 2.17 -11.77
N GLU A 161 17.53 3.01 -10.73
CA GLU A 161 17.25 2.56 -9.37
C GLU A 161 15.77 2.19 -9.25
N VAL A 162 15.48 0.90 -9.03
CA VAL A 162 14.11 0.38 -8.90
C VAL A 162 13.92 -0.27 -7.54
N PHE A 163 12.85 0.11 -6.84
CA PHE A 163 12.49 -0.50 -5.57
C PHE A 163 11.00 -0.35 -5.27
N HIS A 164 10.47 -1.28 -4.46
CA HIS A 164 9.10 -1.24 -3.98
C HIS A 164 8.88 -0.12 -2.95
N SER A 165 7.64 0.37 -2.83
CA SER A 165 7.26 1.46 -1.92
C SER A 165 7.69 1.27 -0.45
N THR A 166 7.87 0.03 0.01
CA THR A 166 8.36 -0.32 1.37
C THR A 166 9.80 0.15 1.64
N ARG A 167 10.59 0.44 0.60
CA ARG A 167 11.94 1.00 0.72
C ARG A 167 11.96 2.53 0.63
N TYR A 168 10.86 3.17 0.24
CA TYR A 168 10.77 4.62 0.14
C TYR A 168 10.70 5.27 1.54
N LYS A 169 11.45 6.37 1.74
CA LYS A 169 11.46 7.13 3.00
C LYS A 169 10.92 8.54 2.85
N ASN A 170 11.50 9.32 1.95
CA ASN A 170 11.07 10.68 1.65
C ASN A 170 11.62 11.14 0.29
N GLY A 171 11.08 12.24 -0.21
CA GLY A 171 11.38 12.78 -1.54
C GLY A 171 12.72 13.51 -1.65
N LYS A 172 13.38 13.88 -0.54
CA LYS A 172 14.59 14.73 -0.54
C LYS A 172 15.72 14.22 -1.44
N PRO A 173 16.08 12.91 -1.43
CA PRO A 173 17.19 12.38 -2.25
C PRO A 173 16.92 12.39 -3.76
N TYR A 174 15.69 12.71 -4.16
CA TYR A 174 15.22 12.67 -5.55
C TYR A 174 15.03 14.06 -6.16
N SER A 175 15.43 15.12 -5.45
CA SER A 175 15.36 16.48 -5.97
C SER A 175 16.08 16.60 -7.33
N GLY A 176 15.39 17.17 -8.32
CA GLY A 176 15.87 17.31 -9.70
C GLY A 176 15.90 16.02 -10.53
N LYS A 177 15.73 14.84 -9.93
CA LYS A 177 15.76 13.54 -10.63
C LYS A 177 14.44 13.27 -11.34
N HIS A 178 14.50 12.48 -12.40
CA HIS A 178 13.32 11.90 -13.05
C HIS A 178 12.90 10.64 -12.28
N VAL A 179 11.66 10.61 -11.81
CA VAL A 179 11.14 9.49 -11.00
C VAL A 179 9.80 9.04 -11.54
N LEU A 180 9.70 7.75 -11.87
CA LEU A 180 8.47 7.10 -12.29
C LEU A 180 7.85 6.33 -11.11
N VAL A 181 6.64 6.69 -10.73
CA VAL A 181 5.84 5.98 -9.73
C VAL A 181 4.88 5.03 -10.46
N VAL A 182 5.03 3.73 -10.23
CA VAL A 182 4.16 2.72 -10.84
C VAL A 182 3.04 2.36 -9.85
N GLY A 183 1.80 2.71 -10.19
CA GLY A 183 0.62 2.41 -9.39
C GLY A 183 0.04 3.62 -8.66
N CYS A 184 -1.29 3.63 -8.57
CA CYS A 184 -2.11 4.73 -8.07
C CYS A 184 -2.81 4.45 -6.74
N GLY A 185 -2.35 3.43 -5.99
CA GLY A 185 -2.84 3.20 -4.63
C GLY A 185 -2.48 4.36 -3.70
N ASN A 186 -2.97 4.33 -2.45
CA ASN A 186 -2.68 5.38 -1.47
C ASN A 186 -1.17 5.67 -1.36
N SER A 187 -0.32 4.63 -1.27
CA SER A 187 1.13 4.79 -1.26
C SER A 187 1.67 5.47 -2.52
N GLY A 188 1.26 5.03 -3.72
CA GLY A 188 1.75 5.61 -4.98
C GLY A 188 1.40 7.10 -5.11
N MET A 189 0.17 7.46 -4.78
CA MET A 189 -0.30 8.85 -4.84
C MET A 189 0.40 9.74 -3.81
N GLU A 190 0.64 9.23 -2.60
CA GLU A 190 1.34 9.95 -1.55
C GLU A 190 2.85 10.11 -1.81
N ILE A 191 3.48 9.08 -2.39
CA ILE A 191 4.89 9.12 -2.79
C ILE A 191 5.07 10.09 -3.96
N ALA A 192 4.19 10.05 -4.96
CA ALA A 192 4.24 10.97 -6.09
C ALA A 192 4.10 12.44 -5.65
N LEU A 193 3.20 12.70 -4.69
CA LEU A 193 3.05 14.01 -4.08
C LEU A 193 4.31 14.46 -3.33
N ASP A 194 4.92 13.56 -2.56
CA ASP A 194 6.14 13.88 -1.80
C ASP A 194 7.33 14.18 -2.69
N LEU A 195 7.53 13.36 -3.73
CA LEU A 195 8.55 13.56 -4.75
C LEU A 195 8.40 14.92 -5.42
N ALA A 196 7.19 15.27 -5.85
CA ALA A 196 6.92 16.55 -6.48
C ALA A 196 7.01 17.74 -5.51
N ASN A 197 6.77 17.55 -4.21
CA ASN A 197 7.02 18.57 -3.18
C ASN A 197 8.52 18.80 -2.96
N HIS A 198 9.35 17.79 -3.23
CA HIS A 198 10.81 17.86 -3.12
C HIS A 198 11.49 18.09 -4.48
N CYS A 199 10.78 18.71 -5.43
CA CYS A 199 11.32 19.11 -6.74
C CYS A 199 11.84 17.96 -7.63
N ALA A 200 11.40 16.72 -7.39
CA ALA A 200 11.61 15.65 -8.36
C ALA A 200 10.72 15.86 -9.59
N LYS A 201 11.20 15.46 -10.76
CA LYS A 201 10.42 15.42 -12.00
C LYS A 201 9.63 14.11 -12.02
N THR A 202 8.44 14.14 -11.43
CA THR A 202 7.65 12.95 -11.13
C THR A 202 6.66 12.62 -12.25
N SER A 203 6.63 11.36 -12.66
CA SER A 203 5.58 10.78 -13.49
C SER A 203 4.88 9.65 -12.74
N ILE A 204 3.59 9.45 -12.98
CA ILE A 204 2.81 8.36 -12.36
C ILE A 204 2.08 7.53 -13.41
N VAL A 205 2.22 6.20 -13.32
CA VAL A 205 1.55 5.23 -14.19
C VAL A 205 0.30 4.71 -13.51
N ILE A 206 -0.84 4.85 -14.19
CA ILE A 206 -2.16 4.52 -13.68
C ILE A 206 -2.79 3.53 -14.66
N ARG A 207 -2.74 2.24 -14.32
CA ARG A 207 -3.27 1.19 -15.20
C ARG A 207 -4.80 1.12 -15.16
N SER A 208 -5.39 1.19 -13.97
CA SER A 208 -6.80 0.85 -13.77
C SER A 208 -7.60 2.02 -13.21
N PRO A 209 -8.93 2.06 -13.44
CA PRO A 209 -9.79 3.07 -12.85
C PRO A 209 -9.66 3.11 -11.32
N MET A 210 -9.72 4.31 -10.76
CA MET A 210 -9.58 4.54 -9.32
C MET A 210 -10.68 5.42 -8.76
N SER A 211 -11.06 5.17 -7.51
CA SER A 211 -12.00 6.01 -6.76
C SER A 211 -11.21 6.96 -5.88
N VAL A 212 -11.25 8.26 -6.19
CA VAL A 212 -10.47 9.30 -5.49
C VAL A 212 -11.36 10.14 -4.60
N TYR A 213 -10.97 10.35 -3.35
CA TYR A 213 -11.74 11.11 -2.37
C TYR A 213 -10.83 11.97 -1.50
N SER A 214 -11.34 13.11 -1.05
CA SER A 214 -10.68 13.89 -0.01
C SER A 214 -10.95 13.30 1.38
N ARG A 215 -10.19 13.73 2.38
CA ARG A 215 -10.35 13.31 3.79
C ARG A 215 -11.74 13.62 4.32
N GLU A 216 -12.27 14.78 3.99
CA GLU A 216 -13.60 15.22 4.44
C GLU A 216 -14.72 14.45 3.75
N MET A 217 -14.55 14.08 2.47
CA MET A 217 -15.51 13.22 1.78
C MET A 217 -15.57 11.84 2.45
N LEU A 218 -14.42 11.21 2.69
CA LEU A 218 -14.40 9.91 3.36
C LEU A 218 -14.99 10.00 4.76
N TYR A 219 -14.71 11.06 5.52
CA TYR A 219 -15.34 11.27 6.83
C TYR A 219 -16.86 11.40 6.73
N LEU A 220 -17.36 12.20 5.78
CA LEU A 220 -18.78 12.37 5.52
C LEU A 220 -19.43 11.03 5.18
N GLY A 221 -18.86 10.28 4.24
CA GLY A 221 -19.34 8.96 3.83
C GLY A 221 -19.34 7.97 5.00
N THR A 222 -18.18 7.74 5.62
CA THR A 222 -17.96 6.67 6.60
C THR A 222 -18.50 6.93 8.00
N LYS A 223 -18.73 8.18 8.39
CA LYS A 223 -19.20 8.52 9.75
C LYS A 223 -20.57 9.15 9.80
N VAL A 224 -20.94 9.93 8.79
CA VAL A 224 -22.18 10.71 8.81
C VAL A 224 -23.24 10.00 7.98
N LEU A 225 -23.00 9.78 6.69
CA LEU A 225 -24.02 9.28 5.77
C LEU A 225 -24.45 7.84 6.08
N VAL A 226 -23.52 6.95 6.45
CA VAL A 226 -23.85 5.56 6.82
C VAL A 226 -24.77 5.43 8.04
N LYS A 227 -24.95 6.49 8.84
CA LYS A 227 -25.90 6.49 9.96
C LYS A 227 -27.35 6.67 9.51
N TYR A 228 -27.55 7.24 8.33
CA TYR A 228 -28.87 7.66 7.84
C TYR A 228 -29.28 6.98 6.53
N PHE A 229 -28.32 6.42 5.79
CA PHE A 229 -28.53 5.86 4.45
C PHE A 229 -27.89 4.47 4.30
N SER A 230 -28.40 3.68 3.35
CA SER A 230 -27.80 2.39 2.97
C SER A 230 -26.43 2.60 2.30
N LEU A 231 -25.56 1.58 2.36
CA LEU A 231 -24.22 1.65 1.76
C LEU A 231 -24.25 1.98 0.27
N GLU A 232 -25.25 1.49 -0.48
CA GLU A 232 -25.42 1.77 -1.90
C GLU A 232 -25.72 3.25 -2.16
N THR A 233 -26.62 3.85 -1.37
CA THR A 233 -26.91 5.29 -1.46
C THR A 233 -25.68 6.11 -1.10
N VAL A 234 -24.95 5.73 -0.06
CA VAL A 234 -23.71 6.43 0.32
C VAL A 234 -22.68 6.35 -0.80
N ASP A 235 -22.50 5.18 -1.42
CA ASP A 235 -21.58 5.00 -2.54
C ASP A 235 -21.93 5.91 -3.73
N TRP A 236 -23.20 5.96 -4.11
CA TRP A 236 -23.67 6.83 -5.19
C TRP A 236 -23.41 8.32 -4.89
N VAL A 237 -23.76 8.77 -3.67
CA VAL A 237 -23.51 10.15 -3.22
C VAL A 237 -22.01 10.46 -3.25
N MET A 238 -21.18 9.53 -2.79
CA MET A 238 -19.73 9.69 -2.76
C MET A 238 -19.15 9.82 -4.17
N VAL A 239 -19.55 8.97 -5.11
CA VAL A 239 -19.14 9.07 -6.52
C VAL A 239 -19.52 10.43 -7.12
N LEU A 240 -20.75 10.91 -6.85
CA LEU A 240 -21.22 12.22 -7.30
C LEU A 240 -20.40 13.36 -6.70
N LEU A 241 -20.18 13.37 -5.38
CA LEU A 241 -19.37 14.39 -4.70
C LEU A 241 -17.95 14.44 -5.25
N SER A 242 -17.34 13.27 -5.44
CA SER A 242 -16.01 13.19 -6.06
C SER A 242 -16.04 13.72 -7.50
N LYS A 243 -17.12 13.49 -8.26
CA LYS A 243 -17.28 13.99 -9.64
C LYS A 243 -17.33 15.51 -9.68
N LEU A 244 -18.10 16.11 -8.77
CA LEU A 244 -18.22 17.56 -8.64
C LEU A 244 -16.90 18.20 -8.21
N TYR A 245 -16.20 17.64 -7.23
CA TYR A 245 -14.99 18.23 -6.68
C TYR A 245 -13.76 18.10 -7.60
N TYR A 246 -13.52 16.90 -8.13
CA TYR A 246 -12.34 16.67 -8.98
C TYR A 246 -12.60 16.97 -10.45
N GLY A 247 -13.86 17.07 -10.89
CA GLY A 247 -14.22 17.22 -12.28
C GLY A 247 -13.84 16.00 -13.13
N ASP A 248 -13.67 16.22 -14.43
CA ASP A 248 -13.17 15.21 -15.35
C ASP A 248 -11.64 15.10 -15.26
N LEU A 249 -11.18 13.95 -14.77
CA LEU A 249 -9.76 13.60 -14.66
C LEU A 249 -9.27 12.73 -15.83
N SER A 250 -10.14 12.33 -16.76
CA SER A 250 -9.77 11.48 -17.90
C SER A 250 -8.76 12.15 -18.82
N LYS A 251 -8.87 13.49 -18.96
CA LYS A 251 -7.87 14.32 -19.64
C LYS A 251 -6.47 14.25 -19.01
N TYR A 252 -6.37 13.77 -17.77
CA TYR A 252 -5.13 13.55 -17.03
C TYR A 252 -4.69 12.09 -16.95
N GLY A 253 -5.28 11.20 -17.77
CA GLY A 253 -4.98 9.77 -17.75
C GLY A 253 -5.56 9.03 -16.52
N ILE A 254 -6.45 9.68 -15.76
CA ILE A 254 -7.11 9.07 -14.60
C ILE A 254 -8.56 8.75 -14.97
N THR A 255 -8.84 7.46 -15.19
CA THR A 255 -10.23 6.99 -15.25
C THR A 255 -10.78 6.86 -13.82
N ARG A 256 -11.96 7.44 -13.61
CA ARG A 256 -12.70 7.34 -12.36
C ARG A 256 -13.52 6.05 -12.33
N SER A 257 -13.48 5.32 -11.22
CA SER A 257 -14.41 4.20 -10.99
C SER A 257 -15.87 4.68 -10.96
N LYS A 258 -16.77 3.89 -11.55
CA LYS A 258 -18.23 4.11 -11.43
C LYS A 258 -18.77 3.62 -10.09
N GLU A 259 -18.00 2.81 -9.37
CA GLU A 259 -18.36 2.27 -8.07
C GLU A 259 -17.88 3.16 -6.93
N GLY A 260 -18.67 3.22 -5.85
CA GLY A 260 -18.32 3.96 -4.66
C GLY A 260 -17.30 3.23 -3.76
N PRO A 261 -16.81 3.92 -2.72
CA PRO A 261 -15.72 3.43 -1.87
C PRO A 261 -16.02 2.11 -1.17
N PHE A 262 -17.26 1.84 -0.78
CA PHE A 262 -17.64 0.62 -0.07
C PHE A 262 -17.74 -0.57 -1.03
N SER A 263 -18.47 -0.40 -2.15
CA SER A 263 -18.61 -1.42 -3.19
C SER A 263 -17.26 -1.86 -3.75
N THR A 264 -16.37 -0.91 -4.04
CA THR A 264 -15.03 -1.21 -4.55
C THR A 264 -14.19 -2.02 -3.55
N LYS A 265 -14.31 -1.75 -2.24
CA LYS A 265 -13.63 -2.56 -1.22
C LYS A 265 -14.22 -3.95 -1.10
N ILE A 266 -15.55 -4.09 -1.10
CA ILE A 266 -16.23 -5.39 -0.95
C ILE A 266 -16.00 -6.29 -2.16
N LYS A 267 -16.17 -5.77 -3.38
CA LYS A 267 -16.09 -6.57 -4.61
C LYS A 267 -14.66 -6.87 -5.07
N HIS A 268 -13.75 -5.92 -4.87
CA HIS A 268 -12.42 -5.98 -5.46
C HIS A 268 -11.29 -5.94 -4.43
N GLY A 269 -11.59 -5.83 -3.14
CA GLY A 269 -10.58 -5.68 -2.09
C GLY A 269 -9.85 -4.33 -2.12
N LYS A 270 -10.19 -3.43 -3.05
CA LYS A 270 -9.47 -2.17 -3.31
C LYS A 270 -9.97 -1.06 -2.38
N TYR A 271 -9.03 -0.42 -1.70
CA TYR A 271 -9.35 0.77 -0.90
C TYR A 271 -9.56 2.00 -1.80
N PRO A 272 -10.49 2.91 -1.43
CA PRO A 272 -10.54 4.22 -2.04
C PRO A 272 -9.21 4.94 -1.84
N VAL A 273 -8.82 5.71 -2.86
CA VAL A 273 -7.62 6.52 -2.83
C VAL A 273 -7.93 7.85 -2.18
N LEU A 274 -7.17 8.17 -1.15
CA LEU A 274 -7.21 9.43 -0.45
C LEU A 274 -6.27 10.43 -1.13
N ASP A 275 -6.84 11.43 -1.79
CA ASP A 275 -6.05 12.51 -2.37
C ASP A 275 -5.70 13.55 -1.29
N LEU A 276 -4.40 13.81 -1.16
CA LEU A 276 -3.84 14.82 -0.26
C LEU A 276 -3.25 16.02 -1.03
N GLY A 277 -3.56 16.14 -2.32
CA GLY A 277 -3.05 17.18 -3.21
C GLY A 277 -2.32 16.65 -4.44
N THR A 278 -2.21 15.33 -4.60
CA THR A 278 -1.62 14.70 -5.79
C THR A 278 -2.42 15.07 -7.04
N CYS A 279 -3.76 15.02 -6.99
CA CYS A 279 -4.60 15.41 -8.12
C CYS A 279 -4.42 16.89 -8.49
N LYS A 280 -4.15 17.78 -7.51
CA LYS A 280 -3.85 19.19 -7.78
C LYS A 280 -2.54 19.34 -8.57
N LYS A 281 -1.48 18.61 -8.19
CA LYS A 281 -0.19 18.61 -8.88
C LYS A 281 -0.23 17.94 -10.25
N ILE A 282 -1.08 16.94 -10.44
CA ILE A 282 -1.35 16.36 -11.75
C ILE A 282 -2.00 17.41 -12.66
N LYS A 283 -3.02 18.11 -12.14
CA LYS A 283 -3.71 19.18 -12.89
C LYS A 283 -2.79 20.36 -13.26
N SER A 284 -1.83 20.72 -12.42
CA SER A 284 -0.85 21.77 -12.73
C SER A 284 0.29 21.29 -13.64
N GLY A 285 0.41 19.99 -13.89
CA GLY A 285 1.49 19.38 -14.68
C GLY A 285 2.81 19.20 -13.93
N GLU A 286 2.83 19.46 -12.62
CA GLU A 286 3.99 19.18 -11.74
C GLU A 286 4.22 17.66 -11.58
N ILE A 287 3.13 16.87 -11.61
CA ILE A 287 3.19 15.42 -11.74
C ILE A 287 2.63 15.07 -13.12
N GLN A 288 3.42 14.39 -13.94
CA GLN A 288 2.97 13.98 -15.27
C GLN A 288 2.20 12.67 -15.16
N GLY A 289 0.91 12.68 -15.46
CA GLY A 289 0.15 11.44 -15.70
C GLY A 289 0.55 10.81 -17.04
N ASP A 290 0.33 9.50 -17.18
CA ASP A 290 0.43 8.80 -18.47
C ASP A 290 -0.75 9.18 -19.40
N GLU A 291 -0.86 10.48 -19.70
CA GLU A 291 -1.99 11.03 -20.44
C GLU A 291 -2.10 10.52 -21.90
N TYR A 292 -1.14 9.76 -22.41
CA TYR A 292 -0.96 9.70 -23.86
C TYR A 292 -0.72 8.33 -24.46
N LEU A 293 -0.32 7.34 -23.68
CA LEU A 293 0.23 6.14 -24.29
C LEU A 293 -0.60 4.89 -24.05
N LEU A 294 -1.09 4.64 -22.84
CA LEU A 294 -1.79 3.39 -22.54
C LEU A 294 -3.28 3.57 -22.20
N ASN A 295 -4.08 2.56 -22.53
CA ASN A 295 -5.49 2.41 -22.19
C ASN A 295 -5.65 1.64 -20.87
N GLU A 296 -6.90 1.45 -20.42
CA GLU A 296 -7.22 0.82 -19.13
C GLU A 296 -6.78 -0.64 -19.00
N ASP A 297 -6.49 -1.30 -20.14
CA ASP A 297 -6.02 -2.69 -20.21
C ASP A 297 -4.48 -2.76 -20.27
N GLY A 298 -3.78 -1.63 -20.24
CA GLY A 298 -2.32 -1.54 -20.33
C GLY A 298 -1.77 -1.64 -21.76
N PHE A 299 -2.64 -1.59 -22.78
CA PHE A 299 -2.27 -1.54 -24.19
C PHE A 299 -2.20 -0.10 -24.68
N SER A 300 -1.57 0.13 -25.83
CA SER A 300 -1.54 1.44 -26.48
C SER A 300 -2.95 1.98 -26.68
N LYS A 301 -3.15 3.22 -26.24
CA LYS A 301 -4.36 4.01 -26.47
C LYS A 301 -4.46 4.48 -27.92
N GLN A 302 -3.32 4.67 -28.60
CA GLN A 302 -3.27 5.09 -29.99
C GLN A 302 -3.31 3.88 -30.94
N SER A 303 -3.96 4.04 -32.09
CA SER A 303 -3.99 3.00 -33.12
C SER A 303 -2.72 3.04 -34.00
N PRO A 304 -2.33 1.92 -34.60
CA PRO A 304 -1.26 1.90 -35.60
C PRO A 304 -1.52 2.90 -36.74
N PRO A 305 -0.47 3.55 -37.30
CA PRO A 305 0.94 3.20 -37.16
C PRO A 305 1.68 3.93 -36.01
N ASN A 306 1.03 4.81 -35.27
CA ASN A 306 1.68 5.65 -34.23
C ASN A 306 1.39 5.19 -32.80
N ASN A 307 0.86 3.98 -32.63
CA ASN A 307 0.55 3.35 -31.34
C ASN A 307 1.73 3.35 -30.35
N TRP A 308 2.96 3.42 -30.84
CA TRP A 308 4.17 3.39 -30.03
C TRP A 308 4.62 4.77 -29.52
N LYS A 309 3.97 5.86 -29.98
CA LYS A 309 4.46 7.23 -29.83
C LYS A 309 3.60 8.06 -28.88
N GLY A 310 4.17 8.42 -27.72
CA GLY A 310 3.60 9.37 -26.77
C GLY A 310 4.06 10.81 -27.01
N LYS A 311 3.64 11.74 -26.14
CA LYS A 311 4.12 13.14 -26.16
C LYS A 311 5.45 13.27 -25.41
N LYS A 312 6.23 14.31 -25.72
CA LYS A 312 7.47 14.70 -25.02
C LYS A 312 8.55 13.59 -24.94
N GLY A 313 8.69 12.80 -26.01
CA GLY A 313 9.71 11.75 -26.08
C GLY A 313 9.39 10.49 -25.28
N LEU A 314 8.13 10.32 -24.84
CA LEU A 314 7.64 9.07 -24.26
C LEU A 314 7.26 8.09 -25.38
N TYR A 315 7.67 6.83 -25.25
CA TYR A 315 7.41 5.77 -26.23
C TYR A 315 7.03 4.45 -25.56
N CYS A 316 6.27 3.58 -26.23
CA CYS A 316 5.98 2.21 -25.76
C CYS A 316 6.18 1.22 -26.90
N ALA A 317 6.81 0.09 -26.60
CA ALA A 317 7.02 -0.98 -27.56
C ALA A 317 6.25 -2.23 -27.13
N GLY A 318 5.58 -2.90 -28.08
CA GLY A 318 4.96 -4.21 -27.83
C GLY A 318 3.61 -4.16 -27.12
N LEU A 319 3.13 -2.97 -26.78
CA LEU A 319 1.84 -2.76 -26.13
C LEU A 319 0.70 -2.56 -27.15
N SER A 320 0.90 -2.88 -28.43
CA SER A 320 -0.13 -2.75 -29.48
C SER A 320 -1.08 -3.95 -29.60
N GLY A 321 -0.88 -5.01 -28.80
CA GLY A 321 -1.68 -6.24 -28.90
C GLY A 321 -1.39 -7.09 -30.14
N ARG A 322 -0.29 -6.80 -30.86
CA ARG A 322 0.10 -7.48 -32.12
C ARG A 322 1.20 -8.52 -31.95
N GLY A 323 1.45 -8.98 -30.72
CA GLY A 323 2.49 -9.96 -30.39
C GLY A 323 3.91 -9.52 -30.79
N PHE A 324 4.81 -10.48 -31.01
CA PHE A 324 6.22 -10.22 -31.34
C PHE A 324 6.43 -9.34 -32.58
N TYR A 325 5.56 -9.47 -33.59
CA TYR A 325 5.60 -8.63 -34.79
C TYR A 325 5.37 -7.15 -34.46
N GLY A 326 4.39 -6.86 -33.60
CA GLY A 326 4.12 -5.50 -33.13
C GLY A 326 5.29 -4.93 -32.34
N ALA A 327 5.85 -5.70 -31.42
CA ALA A 327 6.99 -5.29 -30.60
C ALA A 327 8.21 -4.93 -31.46
N GLY A 328 8.55 -5.73 -32.47
CA GLY A 328 9.65 -5.45 -33.39
C GLY A 328 9.43 -4.17 -34.21
N THR A 329 8.20 -3.99 -34.71
CA THR A 329 7.83 -2.80 -35.50
C THR A 329 7.88 -1.53 -34.64
N ASP A 330 7.32 -1.59 -33.44
CA ASP A 330 7.31 -0.47 -32.49
C ASP A 330 8.74 -0.09 -32.11
N ALA A 331 9.60 -1.05 -31.77
CA ALA A 331 11.01 -0.81 -31.43
C ALA A 331 11.78 -0.13 -32.57
N GLN A 332 11.57 -0.57 -33.82
CA GLN A 332 12.26 0.01 -34.98
C GLN A 332 11.79 1.44 -35.25
N ASN A 333 10.49 1.70 -35.13
CA ASN A 333 9.95 3.05 -35.31
C ASN A 333 10.42 4.02 -34.22
N ILE A 334 10.43 3.58 -32.95
CA ILE A 334 10.98 4.35 -31.82
C ILE A 334 12.44 4.71 -32.07
N SER A 335 13.26 3.71 -32.44
CA SER A 335 14.69 3.90 -32.70
C SER A 335 14.93 4.89 -33.84
N ASN A 336 14.16 4.80 -34.92
CA ASN A 336 14.30 5.69 -36.08
C ASN A 336 13.94 7.14 -35.74
N GLU A 337 12.89 7.34 -34.95
CA GLU A 337 12.50 8.67 -34.51
C GLU A 337 13.53 9.30 -33.56
N ILE A 338 13.98 8.56 -32.54
CA ILE A 338 15.01 9.04 -31.61
C ILE A 338 16.28 9.42 -32.39
N LYS A 339 16.70 8.58 -33.34
CA LYS A 339 17.83 8.89 -34.22
C LYS A 339 17.60 10.19 -34.98
N SER A 340 16.43 10.38 -35.60
CA SER A 340 16.10 11.61 -36.34
C SER A 340 16.13 12.86 -35.45
N LEU A 341 15.67 12.76 -34.20
CA LEU A 341 15.64 13.88 -33.25
C LEU A 341 17.02 14.24 -32.69
N LEU A 342 17.94 13.28 -32.61
CA LEU A 342 19.33 13.49 -32.18
C LEU A 342 20.27 13.92 -33.33
N SER A 343 19.80 13.84 -34.58
CA SER A 343 20.55 14.24 -35.79
C SER A 343 20.32 15.71 -36.19
N LEU A 344 19.53 16.44 -35.40
CA LEU A 344 19.28 17.88 -35.45
C LEU A 344 19.88 18.51 -34.18
#